data_AF-A0A843BTZ6-F1
#
_entry.id   AF-A0A843BTZ6-F1
#
_cell.length_a   1.000
_cell.length_b   1.000
_cell.length_c   1.000
_cell.angle_alpha   90.00
_cell.angle_beta   90.00
_cell.angle_gamma   90.00
#
_symmetry.space_group_name_H-M   'P 1'
#
loop_
_entity.id
_entity.type
_entity.pdbx_description
1 polymer ?
#
loop_
_entity_poly.entity_id
_entity_poly.type
_entity_poly.pdbx_seq_one_letter_code
_entity_poly.pdbx_strand_id
1 'polypeptide(L)'
;TLGILGCGKIGQRVGELVRRGFDMEVLGYDICPCFETNIKMVNKEEVLSKSDYISIHTGGKSVIVGEKELALMKPTAYLINTSRGNNVDTKALYKALKEKRIAGAAIDVYNEEPKSEGAEFKSELSNLDNIILCSHLGASTVEAQKETSMEIARVVIGYLQGGDFTNSVNAGESIELEEKPVYPLFIHHLDVPGVFANIDKLLADNEINIRANYSRQIGKTGYAISVYVVHKKVSLEMIKQLRKIENIRNVKA
;
A
#
# COMPACT_ATOMS: atom_id res chain seq x y z
N THR A 1 -19.07 -16.48 -8.21
CA THR A 1 -18.38 -15.77 -7.10
C THR A 1 -16.93 -15.50 -7.44
N LEU A 2 -16.46 -14.27 -7.17
CA LEU A 2 -15.04 -13.91 -7.23
C LEU A 2 -14.42 -14.00 -5.83
N GLY A 3 -13.31 -14.69 -5.72
CA GLY A 3 -12.44 -14.71 -4.55
C GLY A 3 -11.23 -13.82 -4.77
N ILE A 4 -10.89 -13.00 -3.79
CA ILE A 4 -9.74 -12.10 -3.83
C ILE A 4 -8.76 -12.47 -2.72
N LEU A 5 -7.51 -12.75 -3.09
CA LEU A 5 -6.39 -12.90 -2.15
C LEU A 5 -5.56 -11.62 -2.20
N GLY A 6 -5.55 -10.83 -1.12
CA GLY A 6 -5.00 -9.47 -1.09
C GLY A 6 -6.05 -8.43 -1.45
N CYS A 7 -6.60 -7.77 -0.43
CA CYS A 7 -7.68 -6.80 -0.51
C CYS A 7 -7.18 -5.36 -0.31
N GLY A 8 -5.96 -5.06 -0.79
CA GLY A 8 -5.43 -3.70 -0.90
C GLY A 8 -6.04 -2.92 -2.07
N LYS A 9 -5.43 -1.79 -2.46
CA LYS A 9 -5.98 -0.85 -3.49
C LYS A 9 -6.48 -1.54 -4.76
N ILE A 10 -5.68 -2.44 -5.35
CA ILE A 10 -6.04 -3.16 -6.59
C ILE A 10 -7.17 -4.16 -6.34
N GLY A 11 -7.06 -4.98 -5.29
CA GLY A 11 -8.10 -5.96 -4.94
C GLY A 11 -9.46 -5.30 -4.68
N GLN A 12 -9.47 -4.17 -3.95
CA GLN A 12 -10.69 -3.36 -3.75
C GLN A 12 -11.28 -2.92 -5.07
N ARG A 13 -10.45 -2.38 -5.98
CA ARG A 13 -10.93 -1.88 -7.28
C ARG A 13 -11.48 -3.01 -8.16
N VAL A 14 -10.80 -4.15 -8.21
CA VAL A 14 -11.27 -5.33 -8.95
C VAL A 14 -12.60 -5.80 -8.37
N GLY A 15 -12.71 -5.96 -7.06
CA GLY A 15 -13.96 -6.34 -6.38
C GLY A 15 -15.10 -5.38 -6.66
N GLU A 16 -14.85 -4.07 -6.69
CA GLU A 16 -15.86 -3.07 -7.05
C GLU A 16 -16.31 -3.23 -8.51
N LEU A 17 -15.37 -3.39 -9.44
CA LEU A 17 -15.66 -3.52 -10.87
C LEU A 17 -16.50 -4.76 -11.16
N VAL A 18 -16.15 -5.92 -10.61
CA VAL A 18 -16.94 -7.14 -10.86
C VAL A 18 -18.29 -7.13 -10.18
N ARG A 19 -18.38 -6.60 -8.96
CA ARG A 19 -19.68 -6.47 -8.26
C ARG A 19 -20.63 -5.58 -9.04
N ARG A 20 -20.15 -4.48 -9.62
CA ARG A 20 -20.98 -3.53 -10.38
C ARG A 20 -21.22 -3.95 -11.82
N GLY A 21 -20.24 -4.55 -12.48
CA GLY A 21 -20.28 -4.87 -13.90
C GLY A 21 -20.88 -6.24 -14.21
N PHE A 22 -20.71 -7.22 -13.31
CA PHE A 22 -21.11 -8.61 -13.53
C PHE A 22 -22.02 -9.15 -12.42
N ASP A 23 -22.43 -8.32 -11.45
CA ASP A 23 -23.28 -8.70 -10.32
C ASP A 23 -22.77 -9.92 -9.54
N MET A 24 -21.44 -10.04 -9.43
CA MET A 24 -20.80 -11.15 -8.74
C MET A 24 -20.71 -10.91 -7.22
N GLU A 25 -20.97 -11.95 -6.42
CA GLU A 25 -20.54 -11.96 -5.02
C GLU A 25 -19.00 -11.94 -4.95
N VAL A 26 -18.45 -11.11 -4.06
CA VAL A 26 -17.00 -10.95 -3.86
C VAL A 26 -16.63 -11.35 -2.43
N LEU A 27 -15.82 -12.40 -2.33
CA LEU A 27 -15.19 -12.87 -1.09
C LEU A 27 -13.73 -12.43 -1.07
N GLY A 28 -13.21 -12.07 0.10
CA GLY A 28 -11.84 -11.59 0.24
C GLY A 28 -11.11 -12.21 1.41
N TYR A 29 -9.81 -12.40 1.25
CA TYR A 29 -8.87 -12.71 2.33
C TYR A 29 -7.68 -11.75 2.25
N ASP A 30 -7.33 -11.16 3.39
CA ASP A 30 -6.14 -10.32 3.57
C ASP A 30 -5.61 -10.51 4.99
N ILE A 31 -4.29 -10.48 5.16
CA ILE A 31 -3.63 -10.51 6.47
C ILE A 31 -3.85 -9.22 7.26
N CYS A 32 -4.06 -8.10 6.56
CA CYS A 32 -4.34 -6.79 7.12
C CYS A 32 -5.39 -6.09 6.24
N PRO A 33 -6.69 -6.38 6.44
CA PRO A 33 -7.75 -5.82 5.62
C PRO A 33 -7.86 -4.30 5.80
N CYS A 34 -8.21 -3.61 4.72
CA CYS A 34 -8.61 -2.20 4.81
C CYS A 34 -9.87 -2.06 5.69
N PHE A 35 -9.86 -1.09 6.60
CA PHE A 35 -11.00 -0.80 7.49
C PHE A 35 -12.29 -0.48 6.72
N GLU A 36 -12.18 0.17 5.57
CA GLU A 36 -13.32 0.56 4.71
C GLU A 36 -13.38 -0.34 3.47
N THR A 37 -13.69 -1.62 3.67
CA THR A 37 -13.84 -2.59 2.59
C THR A 37 -15.30 -2.96 2.36
N ASN A 38 -15.72 -3.00 1.09
CA ASN A 38 -17.02 -3.55 0.69
C ASN A 38 -16.94 -5.04 0.32
N ILE A 39 -15.74 -5.63 0.40
CA ILE A 39 -15.50 -7.05 0.17
C ILE A 39 -15.88 -7.82 1.43
N LYS A 40 -16.63 -8.91 1.26
CA LYS A 40 -16.97 -9.82 2.36
C LYS A 40 -15.73 -10.61 2.77
N MET A 41 -15.11 -10.20 3.87
CA MET A 41 -13.89 -10.81 4.38
C MET A 41 -14.19 -12.17 5.03
N VAL A 42 -13.47 -13.21 4.60
CA VAL A 42 -13.55 -14.59 5.11
C VAL A 42 -12.14 -15.18 5.21
N ASN A 43 -11.99 -16.40 5.74
CA ASN A 43 -10.69 -17.06 5.77
C ASN A 43 -10.25 -17.56 4.38
N LYS A 44 -8.96 -17.84 4.22
CA LYS A 44 -8.35 -18.20 2.92
C LYS A 44 -9.00 -19.46 2.32
N GLU A 45 -9.23 -20.47 3.15
CA GLU A 45 -9.84 -21.74 2.76
C GLU A 45 -11.27 -21.55 2.22
N GLU A 46 -12.03 -20.66 2.83
CA GLU A 46 -13.38 -20.30 2.40
C GLU A 46 -13.38 -19.54 1.08
N VAL A 47 -12.43 -18.61 0.87
CA VAL A 47 -12.25 -17.96 -0.44
C VAL A 47 -12.00 -19.00 -1.53
N LEU A 48 -11.05 -19.91 -1.31
CA LEU A 48 -10.64 -20.90 -2.31
C LEU A 48 -11.77 -21.88 -2.66
N SER A 49 -12.48 -22.39 -1.64
CA SER A 49 -13.51 -23.41 -1.84
C SER A 49 -14.84 -22.88 -2.38
N LYS A 50 -15.19 -21.62 -2.10
CA LYS A 50 -16.46 -21.03 -2.54
C LYS A 50 -16.39 -20.25 -3.86
N SER A 51 -15.20 -19.89 -4.32
CA SER A 51 -15.02 -19.03 -5.49
C SER A 51 -14.96 -19.82 -6.80
N ASP A 52 -15.48 -19.23 -7.87
CA ASP A 52 -15.38 -19.76 -9.25
C ASP A 52 -14.20 -19.11 -9.98
N TYR A 53 -13.84 -17.89 -9.58
CA TYR A 53 -12.64 -17.20 -10.03
C TYR A 53 -11.87 -16.75 -8.80
N ILE A 54 -10.56 -16.96 -8.78
CA ILE A 54 -9.69 -16.52 -7.69
C ILE A 54 -8.67 -15.56 -8.30
N SER A 55 -8.62 -14.32 -7.82
CA SER A 55 -7.67 -13.29 -8.27
C SER A 55 -6.69 -12.92 -7.16
N ILE A 56 -5.40 -12.93 -7.47
CA ILE A 56 -4.33 -12.66 -6.50
C ILE A 56 -3.80 -11.23 -6.67
N HIS A 57 -3.82 -10.46 -5.59
CA HIS A 57 -3.35 -9.08 -5.49
C HIS A 57 -2.46 -8.87 -4.24
N THR A 58 -1.53 -9.80 -4.01
CA THR A 58 -0.61 -9.79 -2.86
C THR A 58 0.82 -9.38 -3.26
N GLY A 59 1.63 -8.99 -2.26
CA GLY A 59 2.97 -8.44 -2.45
C GLY A 59 4.09 -9.43 -2.86
N GLY A 60 3.83 -10.72 -3.05
CA GLY A 60 4.81 -11.65 -3.64
C GLY A 60 6.00 -12.05 -2.77
N LYS A 61 5.93 -11.87 -1.44
CA LYS A 61 7.02 -12.25 -0.53
C LYS A 61 7.21 -13.77 -0.40
N SER A 62 6.15 -14.54 -0.62
CA SER A 62 6.13 -16.00 -0.51
C SER A 62 5.02 -16.59 -1.38
N VAL A 63 5.06 -17.91 -1.58
CA VAL A 63 3.98 -18.65 -2.22
C VAL A 63 2.71 -18.52 -1.37
N ILE A 64 1.63 -18.07 -2.00
CA ILE A 64 0.30 -17.91 -1.39
C ILE A 64 -0.62 -19.06 -1.80
N VAL A 65 -0.48 -19.52 -3.05
CA VAL A 65 -1.24 -20.61 -3.66
C VAL A 65 -0.27 -21.70 -4.11
N GLY A 66 -0.19 -22.78 -3.32
CA GLY A 66 0.55 -24.00 -3.65
C GLY A 66 -0.37 -25.19 -3.90
N GLU A 67 0.16 -26.41 -3.82
CA GLU A 67 -0.61 -27.65 -4.06
C GLU A 67 -1.81 -27.78 -3.12
N LYS A 68 -1.64 -27.42 -1.84
CA LYS A 68 -2.73 -27.44 -0.84
C LYS A 68 -3.87 -26.50 -1.24
N GLU A 69 -3.57 -25.26 -1.61
CA GLU A 69 -4.58 -24.28 -1.98
C GLU A 69 -5.28 -24.64 -3.30
N LEU A 70 -4.53 -25.12 -4.29
CA LEU A 70 -5.09 -25.61 -5.56
C LEU A 70 -6.04 -26.80 -5.35
N ALA A 71 -5.78 -27.64 -4.37
CA ALA A 71 -6.66 -28.76 -4.01
C ALA A 71 -7.97 -28.33 -3.33
N LEU A 72 -8.02 -27.13 -2.75
CA LEU A 72 -9.24 -26.58 -2.13
C LEU A 72 -10.15 -25.89 -3.15
N MET A 73 -9.63 -25.55 -4.33
CA MET A 73 -10.39 -24.89 -5.38
C MET A 73 -11.41 -25.83 -6.02
N LYS A 74 -12.48 -25.27 -6.57
CA LYS A 74 -13.45 -26.05 -7.34
C LYS A 74 -12.81 -26.57 -8.63
N PRO A 75 -13.20 -27.76 -9.12
CA PRO A 75 -12.78 -28.26 -10.43
C PRO A 75 -13.11 -27.31 -11.60
N THR A 76 -14.16 -26.51 -11.45
CA THR A 76 -14.59 -25.51 -12.43
C THR A 76 -13.92 -24.15 -12.25
N ALA A 77 -13.06 -23.97 -11.25
CA ALA A 77 -12.52 -22.67 -10.90
C ALA A 77 -11.38 -22.24 -11.83
N TYR A 78 -11.22 -20.92 -11.96
CA TYR A 78 -10.09 -20.29 -12.65
C TYR A 78 -9.21 -19.51 -11.68
N LEU A 79 -7.89 -19.64 -11.82
CA LEU A 79 -6.91 -18.87 -11.05
C LEU A 79 -6.33 -17.72 -11.89
N ILE A 80 -6.32 -16.50 -11.37
CA ILE A 80 -5.76 -15.32 -12.01
C ILE A 80 -4.63 -14.76 -11.14
N ASN A 81 -3.43 -14.61 -11.70
CA ASN A 81 -2.31 -13.93 -11.05
C ASN A 81 -1.73 -12.85 -11.95
N THR A 82 -2.02 -11.60 -11.61
CA THR A 82 -1.47 -10.39 -12.24
C THR A 82 -0.69 -9.53 -11.26
N SER A 83 -0.22 -10.13 -10.14
CA SER A 83 0.44 -9.39 -9.06
C SER A 83 1.94 -9.64 -9.00
N ARG A 84 2.38 -10.82 -8.55
CA ARG A 84 3.79 -11.21 -8.47
C ARG A 84 3.97 -12.69 -8.83
N GLY A 85 5.05 -13.02 -9.55
CA GLY A 85 5.34 -14.39 -9.97
C GLY A 85 5.39 -15.38 -8.80
N ASN A 86 6.08 -14.99 -7.72
CA ASN A 86 6.27 -15.81 -6.52
C ASN A 86 4.98 -16.17 -5.76
N ASN A 87 3.84 -15.57 -6.08
CA ASN A 87 2.59 -15.85 -5.37
C ASN A 87 2.05 -17.26 -5.63
N VAL A 88 2.42 -17.89 -6.74
CA VAL A 88 1.91 -19.20 -7.15
C VAL A 88 3.08 -20.17 -7.35
N ASP A 89 2.98 -21.37 -6.76
CA ASP A 89 3.91 -22.44 -7.10
C ASP A 89 3.65 -22.91 -8.54
N THR A 90 4.57 -22.58 -9.43
CA THR A 90 4.46 -22.88 -10.88
C THR A 90 4.37 -24.38 -11.15
N LYS A 91 5.09 -25.22 -10.39
CA LYS A 91 5.07 -26.68 -10.57
C LYS A 91 3.74 -27.26 -10.11
N ALA A 92 3.24 -26.79 -8.98
CA ALA A 92 1.92 -27.19 -8.47
C ALA A 92 0.80 -26.76 -9.44
N LEU A 93 0.89 -25.54 -9.99
CA LEU A 93 -0.06 -25.04 -10.98
C LEU A 93 -0.05 -25.88 -12.26
N TYR A 94 1.13 -26.18 -12.81
CA TYR A 94 1.27 -27.04 -14.00
C TYR A 94 0.57 -28.39 -13.78
N LYS A 95 0.86 -29.05 -12.65
CA LYS A 95 0.24 -30.33 -12.27
C LYS A 95 -1.29 -30.19 -12.17
N ALA A 96 -1.77 -29.15 -11.50
CA ALA A 96 -3.21 -28.91 -11.32
C ALA A 96 -3.95 -28.68 -12.63
N LEU A 97 -3.36 -27.93 -13.56
CA LEU A 97 -3.95 -27.69 -14.87
C LEU A 97 -3.91 -28.93 -15.76
N LYS A 98 -2.77 -29.64 -15.80
CA LYS A 98 -2.59 -30.87 -16.58
C LYS A 98 -3.55 -31.97 -16.13
N GLU A 99 -3.76 -32.11 -14.83
CA GLU A 99 -4.69 -33.08 -14.23
C GLU A 99 -6.15 -32.58 -14.24
N LYS A 100 -6.41 -31.37 -14.76
CA LYS A 100 -7.73 -30.71 -14.77
C LYS A 100 -8.38 -30.64 -13.38
N ARG A 101 -7.56 -30.45 -12.34
CA ARG A 101 -8.01 -30.18 -10.97
C ARG A 101 -8.69 -28.83 -10.84
N ILE A 102 -8.31 -27.88 -11.69
CA ILE A 102 -9.00 -26.60 -11.90
C ILE A 102 -9.23 -26.42 -13.40
N ALA A 103 -10.20 -25.60 -13.78
CA ALA A 103 -10.61 -25.45 -15.17
C ALA A 103 -9.54 -24.74 -16.00
N GLY A 104 -8.88 -23.74 -15.42
CA GLY A 104 -7.81 -23.02 -16.10
C GLY A 104 -7.16 -21.94 -15.25
N ALA A 105 -6.24 -21.19 -15.86
CA ALA A 105 -5.58 -20.06 -15.22
C ALA A 105 -5.27 -18.91 -16.20
N ALA A 106 -5.01 -17.73 -15.66
CA ALA A 106 -4.46 -16.59 -16.39
C ALA A 106 -3.31 -15.98 -15.58
N ILE A 107 -2.11 -15.94 -16.16
CA ILE A 107 -0.89 -15.50 -15.48
C ILE A 107 -0.22 -14.41 -16.31
N ASP A 108 0.09 -13.29 -15.68
CA ASP A 108 0.83 -12.17 -16.29
C ASP A 108 2.26 -12.04 -15.76
N VAL A 109 2.58 -12.72 -14.65
CA VAL A 109 3.81 -12.55 -13.89
C VAL A 109 4.46 -13.90 -13.57
N TYR A 110 5.79 -13.96 -13.60
CA TYR A 110 6.54 -15.23 -13.51
C TYR A 110 7.71 -15.13 -12.52
N ASN A 111 8.20 -16.27 -12.04
CA ASN A 111 9.39 -16.29 -11.17
C ASN A 111 10.65 -15.83 -11.91
N GLU A 112 10.76 -16.24 -13.17
CA GLU A 112 11.82 -15.84 -14.08
C GLU A 112 11.18 -15.21 -15.31
N GLU A 113 11.52 -13.94 -15.56
CA GLU A 113 11.00 -13.15 -16.67
C GLU A 113 12.13 -12.78 -17.65
N PRO A 114 11.86 -12.72 -18.96
CA PRO A 114 12.83 -12.24 -19.93
C PRO A 114 13.26 -10.80 -19.60
N LYS A 115 14.58 -10.54 -19.62
CA LYS A 115 15.15 -9.22 -19.26
C LYS A 115 15.14 -8.21 -20.41
N SER A 116 14.82 -8.64 -21.61
CA SER A 116 14.83 -7.81 -22.80
C SER A 116 13.78 -8.30 -23.80
N GLU A 117 13.31 -7.38 -24.64
CA GLU A 117 12.43 -7.71 -25.75
C GLU A 117 13.12 -8.70 -26.72
N GLY A 118 12.35 -9.65 -27.25
CA GLY A 118 12.84 -10.70 -28.14
C GLY A 118 13.64 -11.81 -27.46
N ALA A 119 13.92 -11.72 -26.15
CA ALA A 119 14.51 -12.84 -25.42
C ALA A 119 13.53 -14.00 -25.28
N GLU A 120 14.06 -15.22 -25.28
CA GLU A 120 13.27 -16.45 -25.20
C GLU A 120 12.54 -16.55 -23.85
N PHE A 121 11.23 -16.80 -23.88
CA PHE A 121 10.43 -17.10 -22.70
C PHE A 121 10.23 -18.61 -22.59
N LYS A 122 10.75 -19.22 -21.51
CA LYS A 122 10.61 -20.65 -21.23
C LYS A 122 9.66 -20.84 -20.04
N SER A 123 8.53 -21.51 -20.29
CA SER A 123 7.63 -21.91 -19.23
C SER A 123 6.93 -23.21 -19.61
N GLU A 124 6.97 -24.23 -18.75
CA GLU A 124 6.25 -25.49 -19.00
C GLU A 124 4.73 -25.28 -19.13
N LEU A 125 4.23 -24.19 -18.54
CA LEU A 125 2.84 -23.76 -18.64
C LEU A 125 2.43 -23.45 -20.09
N SER A 126 3.35 -23.08 -20.98
CA SER A 126 3.02 -22.80 -22.38
C SER A 126 2.58 -24.04 -23.17
N ASN A 127 2.79 -25.24 -22.62
CA ASN A 127 2.37 -26.50 -23.23
C ASN A 127 0.92 -26.89 -22.90
N LEU A 128 0.18 -26.03 -22.18
CA LEU A 128 -1.18 -26.30 -21.72
C LEU A 128 -2.18 -25.41 -22.47
N ASP A 129 -3.31 -25.98 -22.87
CA ASP A 129 -4.35 -25.25 -23.63
C ASP A 129 -5.34 -24.47 -22.74
N ASN A 130 -5.34 -24.76 -21.43
CA ASN A 130 -6.25 -24.16 -20.44
C ASN A 130 -5.58 -23.08 -19.59
N ILE A 131 -4.62 -22.34 -20.17
CA ILE A 131 -3.98 -21.21 -19.52
C ILE A 131 -3.78 -20.05 -20.49
N ILE A 132 -3.98 -18.83 -19.98
CA ILE A 132 -3.60 -17.59 -20.67
C ILE A 132 -2.30 -17.09 -20.06
N LEU A 133 -1.32 -16.81 -20.92
CA LEU A 133 -0.02 -16.26 -20.55
C LEU A 133 0.12 -14.86 -21.15
N CYS A 134 0.35 -13.86 -20.31
CA CYS A 134 0.62 -12.48 -20.71
C CYS A 134 2.05 -12.08 -20.31
N SER A 135 2.64 -11.12 -21.01
CA SER A 135 4.06 -10.74 -20.84
C SER A 135 4.25 -9.57 -19.87
N HIS A 136 3.76 -9.70 -18.64
CA HIS A 136 3.84 -8.67 -17.58
C HIS A 136 3.32 -7.30 -18.03
N LEU A 137 2.10 -7.30 -18.57
CA LEU A 137 1.47 -6.13 -19.18
C LEU A 137 0.49 -5.41 -18.26
N GLY A 138 0.32 -5.85 -17.00
CA GLY A 138 -0.69 -5.30 -16.09
C GLY A 138 -0.65 -3.78 -15.89
N ALA A 139 0.52 -3.14 -16.04
CA ALA A 139 0.70 -1.68 -15.98
C ALA A 139 1.09 -1.04 -17.33
N SER A 140 1.08 -1.79 -18.41
CA SER A 140 1.57 -1.37 -19.74
C SER A 140 0.48 -0.64 -20.53
N THR A 141 -0.06 0.45 -19.96
CA THR A 141 -1.05 1.32 -20.61
C THR A 141 -0.59 2.77 -20.65
N VAL A 142 -1.08 3.55 -21.62
CA VAL A 142 -0.74 4.97 -21.77
C VAL A 142 -1.16 5.77 -20.53
N GLU A 143 -2.32 5.44 -19.97
CA GLU A 143 -2.88 6.08 -18.78
C GLU A 143 -2.03 5.79 -17.55
N ALA A 144 -1.62 4.53 -17.36
CA ALA A 144 -0.76 4.15 -16.24
C ALA A 144 0.60 4.85 -16.33
N GLN A 145 1.22 4.88 -17.51
CA GLN A 145 2.49 5.60 -17.73
C GLN A 145 2.36 7.09 -17.42
N LYS A 146 1.26 7.73 -17.82
CA LYS A 146 0.99 9.14 -17.50
C LYS A 146 0.88 9.38 -15.99
N GLU A 147 0.08 8.58 -15.29
CA GLU A 147 -0.11 8.72 -13.84
C GLU A 147 1.19 8.45 -13.07
N THR A 148 1.94 7.40 -13.43
CA THR A 148 3.26 7.10 -12.85
C THR A 148 4.24 8.24 -13.09
N SER A 149 4.28 8.80 -14.30
CA SER A 149 5.15 9.95 -14.60
C SER A 149 4.82 11.16 -13.73
N MET A 150 3.52 11.46 -13.55
CA MET A 150 3.06 12.54 -12.68
C MET A 150 3.37 12.28 -11.20
N GLU A 151 3.21 11.05 -10.73
CA GLU A 151 3.52 10.66 -9.35
C GLU A 151 5.02 10.83 -9.05
N ILE A 152 5.89 10.33 -9.91
CA ILE A 152 7.35 10.47 -9.76
C ILE A 152 7.74 11.96 -9.75
N ALA A 153 7.19 12.76 -10.67
CA ALA A 153 7.45 14.19 -10.70
C ALA A 153 7.07 14.87 -9.37
N ARG A 154 5.92 14.52 -8.78
CA ARG A 154 5.50 15.03 -7.46
C ARG A 154 6.47 14.62 -6.34
N VAL A 155 6.93 13.36 -6.33
CA VAL A 155 7.91 12.88 -5.34
C VAL A 155 9.22 13.67 -5.45
N VAL A 156 9.74 13.85 -6.66
CA VAL A 156 10.99 14.60 -6.88
C VAL A 156 10.84 16.08 -6.50
N ILE A 157 9.74 16.73 -6.88
CA ILE A 157 9.47 18.13 -6.50
C ILE A 157 9.34 18.28 -4.98
N GLY A 158 8.61 17.36 -4.33
CA GLY A 158 8.44 17.34 -2.88
C GLY A 158 9.78 17.25 -2.15
N TYR A 159 10.68 16.39 -2.64
CA TYR A 159 12.04 16.30 -2.13
C TYR A 159 12.86 17.59 -2.36
N LEU A 160 12.92 18.09 -3.60
CA LEU A 160 13.78 19.23 -3.95
C LEU A 160 13.34 20.54 -3.29
N GLN A 161 12.03 20.73 -3.08
CA GLN A 161 11.50 21.96 -2.50
C GLN A 161 11.35 21.91 -0.98
N GLY A 162 11.04 20.73 -0.42
CA GLY A 162 10.67 20.59 0.98
C GLY A 162 11.41 19.50 1.75
N GLY A 163 12.33 18.78 1.10
CA GLY A 163 13.03 17.65 1.71
C GLY A 163 12.12 16.44 1.99
N ASP A 164 10.95 16.32 1.34
CA ASP A 164 10.05 15.18 1.54
C ASP A 164 10.65 13.90 0.94
N PHE A 165 10.89 12.90 1.79
CA PHE A 165 11.40 11.58 1.41
C PHE A 165 10.40 10.45 1.68
N THR A 166 9.13 10.76 1.97
CA THR A 166 8.10 9.78 2.39
C THR A 166 7.93 8.62 1.42
N ASN A 167 8.00 8.89 0.11
CA ASN A 167 7.83 7.89 -0.95
C ASN A 167 9.17 7.41 -1.53
N SER A 168 10.28 7.70 -0.86
CA SER A 168 11.58 7.18 -1.28
C SER A 168 11.69 5.70 -0.94
N VAL A 169 12.21 4.92 -1.90
CA VAL A 169 12.45 3.48 -1.72
C VAL A 169 13.81 3.17 -1.08
N ASN A 170 14.67 4.18 -0.91
CA ASN A 170 16.05 4.02 -0.44
C ASN A 170 16.62 5.24 0.33
N ALA A 171 15.82 6.24 0.68
CA ALA A 171 16.30 7.37 1.47
C ALA A 171 16.44 6.96 2.94
N GLY A 172 17.64 6.49 3.29
CA GLY A 172 17.93 5.96 4.62
C GLY A 172 17.24 4.61 4.83
N GLU A 173 18.01 3.59 5.19
CA GLU A 173 17.53 2.22 5.38
C GLU A 173 16.22 2.13 6.20
N SER A 174 15.37 1.17 5.81
CA SER A 174 14.08 0.82 6.41
C SER A 174 13.55 1.83 7.43
N ILE A 175 12.79 2.81 6.95
CA ILE A 175 11.85 3.53 7.81
C ILE A 175 10.88 2.45 8.29
N GLU A 176 11.17 1.84 9.45
CA GLU A 176 10.15 1.12 10.19
C GLU A 176 9.03 2.13 10.39
N LEU A 177 7.86 1.83 9.81
CA LEU A 177 6.66 2.59 10.11
C LEU A 177 6.55 2.58 11.63
N GLU A 178 6.69 3.75 12.25
CA GLU A 178 6.53 3.86 13.69
C GLU A 178 5.08 3.45 14.00
N GLU A 179 4.88 2.21 14.47
CA GLU A 179 3.56 1.68 14.83
C GLU A 179 2.95 2.42 16.04
N LYS A 180 3.70 3.36 16.63
CA LYS A 180 3.29 4.12 17.80
C LYS A 180 2.46 5.33 17.39
N PRO A 181 1.41 5.66 18.15
CA PRO A 181 0.60 6.83 17.89
C PRO A 181 1.46 8.10 17.99
N VAL A 182 1.25 9.01 17.04
CA VAL A 182 1.79 10.37 17.06
C VAL A 182 0.71 11.37 17.48
N TYR A 183 1.14 12.49 18.05
CA TYR A 183 0.25 13.49 18.62
C TYR A 183 0.50 14.85 17.96
N PRO A 184 -0.50 15.45 17.28
CA PRO A 184 -0.35 16.77 16.69
C PRO A 184 -0.48 17.87 17.75
N LEU A 185 0.37 18.88 17.67
CA LEU A 185 0.35 20.08 18.49
C LEU A 185 0.32 21.30 17.56
N PHE A 186 -0.78 22.04 17.61
CA PHE A 186 -1.03 23.24 16.83
C PHE A 186 -0.62 24.46 17.63
N ILE A 187 0.40 25.18 17.16
CA ILE A 187 0.94 26.37 17.80
C ILE A 187 0.74 27.56 16.85
N HIS A 188 -0.04 28.54 17.28
CA HIS A 188 -0.11 29.84 16.63
C HIS A 188 0.91 30.78 17.27
N HIS A 189 1.74 31.41 16.47
CA HIS A 189 2.78 32.32 16.95
C HIS A 189 3.01 33.47 15.97
N LEU A 190 3.75 34.50 16.42
CA LEU A 190 4.34 35.46 15.50
C LEU A 190 5.46 34.80 14.70
N ASP A 191 5.56 35.17 13.44
CA ASP A 191 6.56 34.67 12.50
C ASP A 191 7.85 35.47 12.65
N VAL A 192 8.58 35.22 13.74
CA VAL A 192 9.83 35.92 14.11
C VAL A 192 10.92 34.92 14.48
N PRO A 193 12.21 35.24 14.23
CA PRO A 193 13.32 34.36 14.59
C PRO A 193 13.34 33.97 16.08
N GLY A 194 13.77 32.74 16.37
CA GLY A 194 13.94 32.23 17.74
C GLY A 194 12.70 31.57 18.35
N VAL A 195 11.51 31.72 17.76
CA VAL A 195 10.27 31.08 18.27
C VAL A 195 10.39 29.55 18.28
N PHE A 196 10.88 28.95 17.19
CA PHE A 196 11.11 27.50 17.11
C PHE A 196 12.11 27.03 18.18
N ALA A 197 13.22 27.73 18.38
CA ALA A 197 14.22 27.35 19.38
C ALA A 197 13.65 27.27 20.80
N ASN A 198 12.75 28.20 21.16
CA ASN A 198 12.10 28.19 22.47
C ASN A 198 11.10 27.03 22.62
N ILE A 199 10.33 26.74 21.56
CA ILE A 199 9.40 25.60 21.54
C ILE A 199 10.18 24.29 21.62
N ASP A 200 11.18 24.12 20.77
CA ASP A 200 12.00 22.92 20.63
C ASP A 200 12.78 22.65 21.91
N LYS A 201 13.30 23.70 22.58
CA LYS A 201 13.92 23.59 23.90
C LYS A 201 12.96 23.04 24.94
N LEU A 202 11.74 23.57 25.03
CA LEU A 202 10.76 23.07 26.00
C LEU A 202 10.33 21.63 25.69
N LEU A 203 10.22 21.26 24.41
CA LEU A 203 9.97 19.88 23.98
C LEU A 203 11.13 18.96 24.39
N ALA A 204 12.38 19.38 24.17
CA ALA A 204 13.57 18.64 24.55
C ALA A 204 13.71 18.47 26.08
N ASP A 205 13.48 19.54 26.85
CA ASP A 205 13.53 19.53 28.32
C ASP A 205 12.48 18.58 28.94
N ASN A 206 11.43 18.22 28.19
CA ASN A 206 10.40 17.26 28.57
C ASN A 206 10.55 15.90 27.86
N GLU A 207 11.70 15.63 27.24
CA GLU A 207 12.00 14.38 26.53
C GLU A 207 10.97 14.04 25.43
N ILE A 208 10.53 15.08 24.70
CA ILE A 208 9.58 14.98 23.57
C ILE A 208 10.30 15.22 22.24
N ASN A 209 10.56 14.13 21.51
CA ASN A 209 11.01 14.18 20.13
C ASN A 209 9.91 14.63 19.17
N ILE A 210 10.33 15.39 18.16
CA ILE A 210 9.52 15.86 17.02
C ILE A 210 9.70 14.86 15.87
N ARG A 211 8.60 14.45 15.23
CA ARG A 211 8.58 13.59 14.04
C ARG A 211 8.43 14.39 12.76
N ALA A 212 7.63 15.45 12.82
CA ALA A 212 7.50 16.42 11.76
C ALA A 212 7.16 17.77 12.36
N ASN A 213 7.63 18.83 11.70
CA ASN A 213 7.21 20.19 11.96
C ASN A 213 6.79 20.81 10.63
N TYR A 214 5.52 21.19 10.55
CA TYR A 214 4.98 21.88 9.38
C TYR A 214 4.60 23.29 9.80
N SER A 215 5.27 24.31 9.27
CA SER A 215 4.94 25.70 9.54
C SER A 215 4.45 26.41 8.29
N ARG A 216 3.41 27.23 8.42
CA ARG A 216 2.94 28.14 7.38
C ARG A 216 2.54 29.48 7.96
N GLN A 217 2.92 30.54 7.23
CA GLN A 217 2.44 31.88 7.50
C GLN A 217 0.93 31.98 7.22
N ILE A 218 0.21 32.71 8.07
CA ILE A 218 -1.21 33.02 7.93
C ILE A 218 -1.35 34.47 7.46
N GLY A 219 -1.88 34.65 6.25
CA GLY A 219 -2.14 35.97 5.68
C GLY A 219 -0.87 36.81 5.49
N LYS A 220 -1.03 38.14 5.45
CA LYS A 220 0.09 39.11 5.37
C LYS A 220 0.43 39.75 6.73
N THR A 221 0.00 39.12 7.83
CA THR A 221 -0.07 39.73 9.16
C THR A 221 1.12 39.41 10.07
N GLY A 222 2.12 38.64 9.59
CA GLY A 222 3.29 38.25 10.39
C GLY A 222 2.99 37.18 11.45
N TYR A 223 1.94 36.39 11.25
CA TYR A 223 1.59 35.24 12.09
C TYR A 223 1.84 33.96 11.34
N ALA A 224 2.16 32.89 12.06
CA ALA A 224 2.27 31.55 11.52
C ALA A 224 1.49 30.55 12.38
N ILE A 225 1.10 29.44 11.76
CA ILE A 225 0.68 28.24 12.45
C ILE A 225 1.71 27.15 12.18
N SER A 226 2.18 26.54 13.26
CA SER A 226 3.07 25.40 13.23
C SER A 226 2.37 24.18 13.79
N VAL A 227 2.42 23.08 13.05
CA VAL A 227 1.93 21.77 13.47
C VAL A 227 3.12 20.90 13.77
N TYR A 228 3.35 20.66 15.05
CA TYR A 228 4.34 19.73 15.55
C TYR A 228 3.70 18.35 15.69
N VAL A 229 4.24 17.35 15.00
CA VAL A 229 3.87 15.96 15.20
C VAL A 229 4.88 15.38 16.19
N VAL A 230 4.45 15.04 17.40
CA VAL A 230 5.33 14.58 18.48
C VAL A 230 5.04 13.14 18.88
N HIS A 231 6.05 12.44 19.40
CA HIS A 231 5.96 11.01 19.72
C HIS A 231 5.29 10.68 21.07
N LYS A 232 4.98 11.70 21.88
CA LYS A 232 4.33 11.57 23.19
C LYS A 232 3.22 12.60 23.32
N LYS A 233 2.15 12.25 24.03
CA LYS A 233 1.07 13.18 24.33
C LYS A 233 1.57 14.29 25.24
N VAL A 234 1.34 15.54 24.83
CA VAL A 234 1.71 16.73 25.60
C VAL A 234 0.75 16.89 26.79
N SER A 235 1.29 17.10 27.99
CA SER A 235 0.49 17.30 29.19
C SER A 235 -0.19 18.67 29.20
N LEU A 236 -1.31 18.80 29.91
CA LEU A 236 -1.99 20.09 30.07
C LEU A 236 -1.07 21.15 30.70
N GLU A 237 -0.17 20.74 31.60
CA GLU A 237 0.78 21.66 32.22
C GLU A 237 1.80 22.18 31.22
N MET A 238 2.30 21.30 30.35
CA MET A 238 3.20 21.69 29.28
C MET A 238 2.52 22.60 28.25
N ILE A 239 1.24 22.39 27.93
CA ILE A 239 0.47 23.32 27.08
C ILE A 239 0.43 24.71 27.71
N LYS A 240 0.27 24.82 29.04
CA LYS A 240 0.34 26.13 29.73
C LYS A 240 1.73 26.74 29.64
N GLN A 241 2.79 25.94 29.78
CA GLN A 241 4.17 26.41 29.64
C GLN A 241 4.46 26.92 28.22
N LEU A 242 4.03 26.19 27.20
CA LEU A 242 4.14 26.61 25.79
C LEU A 242 3.40 27.94 25.57
N ARG A 243 2.20 28.11 26.12
CA ARG A 243 1.45 29.39 26.01
C ARG A 243 2.14 30.58 26.68
N LYS A 244 3.10 30.35 27.58
CA LYS A 244 3.88 31.42 28.24
C LYS A 244 5.14 31.81 27.47
N ILE A 245 5.55 31.02 26.46
CA ILE A 245 6.69 31.36 25.62
C ILE A 245 6.37 32.65 24.86
N GLU A 246 7.33 33.56 24.84
CA GLU A 246 7.23 34.81 24.10
C GLU A 246 6.85 34.55 22.63
N ASN A 247 5.99 35.39 22.07
CA ASN A 247 5.49 35.31 20.69
C ASN A 247 4.52 34.15 20.38
N ILE A 248 4.25 33.25 21.32
CA ILE A 248 3.17 32.26 21.19
C ILE A 248 1.82 32.91 21.52
N ARG A 249 0.83 32.68 20.64
CA ARG A 249 -0.53 33.24 20.74
C ARG A 249 -1.53 32.20 21.20
N ASN A 250 -1.37 30.97 20.74
CA ASN A 250 -2.26 29.88 21.12
C ASN A 250 -1.58 28.53 20.92
N VAL A 251 -2.01 27.54 21.71
CA VAL A 251 -1.54 26.16 21.64
C VAL A 251 -2.72 25.21 21.85
N LYS A 252 -2.88 24.23 20.96
CA LYS A 252 -3.87 23.14 21.04
C LYS A 252 -3.18 21.80 20.76
N ALA A 253 -3.53 20.77 21.51
CA ALA A 253 -3.04 19.39 21.36
C ALA A 253 -4.23 18.44 21.23
#